data_AF-A0A9E4ITT4-F1
#
_entry.id   AF-A0A9E4ITT4-F1
#
_cell.length_a   1.000
_cell.length_b   1.000
_cell.length_c   1.000
_cell.angle_alpha   90.00
_cell.angle_beta   90.00
_cell.angle_gamma   90.00
#
_symmetry.space_group_name_H-M   'P 1'
#
loop_
_entity.id
_entity.type
_entity.pdbx_description
1 polymer ?
#
loop_
_entity_poly.entity_id
_entity_poly.type
_entity_poly.pdbx_seq_one_letter_code
_entity_poly.pdbx_strand_id
1 'polypeptide(L)'
;MVEHDEQFATGRETTIHTGSLGSTIHVLHADAGTIAELAHVDWNRSFSRVCLDPIRGLITLMTPSRLHEDLTDILDHIIDAAASAVTGAAKSLRHTRLRGPADPPGTGMEPDCAFYLGERARAYRAALAEGEAAADAFLERTPLDLVVEAEITNSDEGKIGRYADMGVREIWRLHGRKGTRELRVEFLALRSGTKPREIAASAVLGGITPDDVREAVDGVRLSVTIEERTQAVARIVRRRQRTSVRVREEATPYAARPTSAPHAR
;
A
#
# COMPACT_ATOMS: atom_id res chain seq x y z
N MET A 1 0.76 13.71 -27.66
CA MET A 1 -0.18 14.80 -27.96
C MET A 1 -1.08 14.92 -26.75
N VAL A 2 -1.00 16.07 -26.08
CA VAL A 2 -1.91 16.44 -24.99
C VAL A 2 -3.02 17.21 -25.68
N GLU A 3 -4.23 16.66 -25.74
CA GLU A 3 -5.40 17.44 -26.14
C GLU A 3 -5.87 18.24 -24.93
N HIS A 4 -5.69 19.55 -25.03
CA HIS A 4 -6.36 20.51 -24.16
C HIS A 4 -7.73 20.78 -24.77
N ASP A 5 -8.80 20.50 -24.02
CA ASP A 5 -10.16 20.87 -24.40
C ASP A 5 -10.83 21.66 -23.27
N GLU A 6 -11.83 22.45 -23.68
CA GLU A 6 -12.13 23.82 -23.25
C GLU A 6 -12.52 24.11 -21.78
N GLN A 7 -12.27 25.37 -21.43
CA GLN A 7 -12.45 26.04 -20.14
C GLN A 7 -13.92 26.19 -19.71
N PHE A 8 -14.26 25.70 -18.51
CA PHE A 8 -15.37 26.24 -17.72
C PHE A 8 -14.82 27.25 -16.70
N ALA A 9 -15.18 28.52 -16.89
CA ALA A 9 -14.79 29.64 -16.06
C ALA A 9 -15.47 29.61 -14.68
N THR A 10 -14.88 28.89 -13.70
CA THR A 10 -15.01 29.15 -12.25
C THR A 10 -13.83 28.52 -11.48
N GLY A 11 -12.57 28.90 -11.77
CA GLY A 11 -11.43 28.72 -10.87
C GLY A 11 -11.13 27.33 -10.27
N ARG A 12 -11.78 26.25 -10.73
CA ARG A 12 -11.62 24.88 -10.26
C ARG A 12 -10.92 24.10 -11.35
N GLU A 13 -9.60 24.01 -11.23
CA GLU A 13 -8.79 23.23 -12.14
C GLU A 13 -9.18 21.75 -12.00
N THR A 14 -9.70 21.19 -13.09
CA THR A 14 -9.95 19.75 -13.20
C THR A 14 -8.88 19.19 -14.11
N THR A 15 -8.16 18.18 -13.63
CA THR A 15 -7.16 17.47 -14.44
C THR A 15 -7.61 16.04 -14.66
N ILE A 16 -7.54 15.58 -15.90
CA ILE A 16 -7.83 14.21 -16.28
C ILE A 16 -6.50 13.53 -16.61
N HIS A 17 -6.26 12.39 -15.97
CA HIS A 17 -5.08 11.57 -16.20
C HIS A 17 -5.51 10.19 -16.68
N THR A 18 -4.80 9.68 -17.68
CA THR A 18 -4.79 8.24 -17.96
C THR A 18 -3.60 7.65 -17.22
N GLY A 19 -3.88 6.79 -16.25
CA GLY A 19 -2.87 6.09 -15.49
C GLY A 19 -2.08 5.10 -16.34
N SER A 20 -0.96 4.65 -15.80
CA SER A 20 -0.02 3.77 -16.50
C SER A 20 -0.55 2.36 -16.82
N LEU A 21 -1.63 1.93 -16.15
CA LEU A 21 -2.32 0.66 -16.38
C LEU A 21 -3.63 0.86 -17.16
N GLY A 22 -3.93 2.09 -17.59
CA GLY A 22 -5.09 2.45 -18.41
C GLY A 22 -6.32 2.90 -17.62
N SER A 23 -6.21 3.15 -16.32
CA SER A 23 -7.31 3.74 -15.53
C SER A 23 -7.49 5.21 -15.90
N THR A 24 -8.72 5.69 -15.79
CA THR A 24 -9.02 7.12 -15.94
C THR A 24 -9.18 7.73 -14.55
N ILE A 25 -8.43 8.79 -14.27
CA ILE A 25 -8.41 9.47 -12.98
C ILE A 25 -8.74 10.94 -13.21
N HIS A 26 -9.82 11.40 -12.59
CA HIS A 26 -10.19 12.81 -12.54
C HIS A 26 -9.78 13.36 -11.18
N VAL A 27 -9.02 14.45 -11.18
CA VAL A 27 -8.62 15.16 -9.97
C VAL A 27 -9.24 16.55 -10.02
N LEU A 28 -9.97 16.90 -8.97
CA LEU A 28 -10.57 18.21 -8.79
C LEU A 28 -10.01 18.85 -7.52
N HIS A 29 -9.74 20.15 -7.61
CA HIS A 29 -9.34 20.95 -6.45
C HIS A 29 -10.54 21.61 -5.78
N ALA A 30 -10.62 21.47 -4.46
CA ALA A 30 -11.63 22.10 -3.63
C ALA A 30 -11.06 22.40 -2.23
N ASP A 31 -11.56 23.44 -1.57
CA ASP A 31 -11.20 23.71 -0.19
C ASP A 31 -11.76 22.65 0.78
N ALA A 32 -11.20 22.58 1.98
CA ALA A 32 -11.58 21.58 2.98
C ALA A 32 -13.07 21.65 3.39
N GLY A 33 -13.67 22.85 3.39
CA GLY A 33 -15.08 23.03 3.72
C GLY A 33 -15.98 22.43 2.63
N THR A 34 -15.71 22.75 1.37
CA THR A 34 -16.39 22.14 0.22
C THR A 34 -16.28 20.62 0.23
N ILE A 35 -15.08 20.07 0.51
CA ILE A 35 -14.87 18.61 0.56
C ILE A 35 -15.66 17.97 1.70
N ALA A 36 -15.73 18.63 2.87
CA ALA A 36 -16.52 18.16 3.99
C ALA A 36 -18.03 18.13 3.68
N GLU A 37 -18.56 19.16 3.01
CA GLU A 37 -19.95 19.17 2.54
C GLU A 37 -20.23 18.03 1.57
N LEU A 38 -19.31 17.80 0.64
CA LEU A 38 -19.39 16.73 -0.35
C LEU A 38 -19.26 15.33 0.24
N ALA A 39 -18.73 15.17 1.45
CA ALA A 39 -18.64 13.88 2.13
C ALA A 39 -20.01 13.26 2.45
N HIS A 40 -21.08 14.06 2.43
CA HIS A 40 -22.46 13.60 2.62
C HIS A 40 -23.14 13.09 1.35
N VAL A 41 -22.50 13.23 0.18
CA VAL A 41 -23.03 12.75 -1.09
C VAL A 41 -22.74 11.25 -1.23
N ASP A 42 -23.73 10.49 -1.72
CA ASP A 42 -23.57 9.07 -2.06
C ASP A 42 -22.83 8.93 -3.41
N TRP A 43 -21.52 9.15 -3.38
CA TRP A 43 -20.64 9.09 -4.54
C TRP A 43 -20.63 7.72 -5.24
N ASN A 44 -20.89 6.65 -4.48
CA ASN A 44 -20.85 5.27 -4.95
C ASN A 44 -21.96 4.95 -5.96
N ARG A 45 -22.98 5.82 -6.10
CA ARG A 45 -23.98 5.71 -7.16
C ARG A 45 -23.46 6.02 -8.55
N SER A 46 -22.41 6.83 -8.66
CA SER A 46 -21.95 7.36 -9.95
C SER A 46 -20.50 7.03 -10.25
N PHE A 47 -19.69 6.71 -9.24
CA PHE A 47 -18.27 6.43 -9.40
C PHE A 47 -17.88 5.17 -8.63
N SER A 48 -16.96 4.42 -9.20
CA SER A 48 -16.47 3.16 -8.62
C SER A 48 -15.47 3.38 -7.49
N ARG A 49 -14.64 4.44 -7.57
CA ARG A 49 -13.75 4.85 -6.46
C ARG A 49 -13.68 6.37 -6.34
N VAL A 50 -13.89 6.86 -5.12
CA VAL A 50 -13.88 8.30 -4.81
C VAL A 50 -13.06 8.55 -3.56
N CYS A 51 -11.96 9.29 -3.69
CA CYS A 51 -11.16 9.76 -2.56
C CYS A 51 -11.48 11.23 -2.30
N LEU A 52 -11.81 11.55 -1.05
CA LEU A 52 -12.03 12.93 -0.59
C LEU A 52 -10.93 13.28 0.39
N ASP A 53 -9.97 14.11 -0.02
CA ASP A 53 -8.82 14.50 0.79
C ASP A 53 -8.87 15.99 1.14
N PRO A 54 -9.49 16.36 2.28
CA PRO A 54 -9.62 17.75 2.69
C PRO A 54 -8.29 18.37 3.13
N ILE A 55 -7.28 17.56 3.48
CA ILE A 55 -5.96 18.05 3.87
C ILE A 55 -5.19 18.53 2.65
N ARG A 56 -5.28 17.80 1.53
CA ARG A 56 -4.67 18.19 0.25
C ARG A 56 -5.56 19.09 -0.60
N GLY A 57 -6.85 19.21 -0.26
CA GLY A 57 -7.82 19.94 -1.06
C GLY A 57 -8.13 19.24 -2.38
N LEU A 58 -8.20 17.90 -2.36
CA LEU A 58 -8.34 17.07 -3.56
C LEU A 58 -9.57 16.17 -3.50
N ILE A 59 -10.26 16.06 -4.63
CA ILE A 59 -11.27 15.04 -4.92
C ILE A 59 -10.73 14.21 -6.07
N THR A 60 -10.53 12.91 -5.83
CA THR A 60 -10.06 11.97 -6.86
C THR A 60 -11.19 11.02 -7.21
N LEU A 61 -11.61 11.02 -8.48
CA LEU A 61 -12.57 10.08 -9.03
C LEU A 61 -11.81 9.15 -9.97
N MET A 62 -11.80 7.85 -9.66
CA MET A 62 -11.09 6.87 -10.48
C MET A 62 -12.05 5.86 -11.08
N THR A 63 -11.92 5.67 -12.39
CA THR A 63 -12.45 4.53 -13.12
C THR A 63 -11.29 3.56 -13.35
N PRO A 64 -11.17 2.49 -12.54
CA PRO A 64 -10.06 1.56 -12.65
C PRO A 64 -10.16 0.76 -13.95
N SER A 65 -9.02 0.50 -14.58
CA SER A 65 -8.94 -0.42 -15.72
C SER A 65 -9.05 -1.87 -15.25
N ARG A 66 -9.42 -2.77 -16.15
CA ARG A 66 -9.38 -4.21 -15.87
C ARG A 66 -8.00 -4.68 -15.43
N LEU A 67 -6.93 -4.09 -15.98
CA LEU A 67 -5.57 -4.44 -15.59
C LEU A 67 -5.23 -3.95 -14.18
N HIS A 68 -5.71 -2.77 -13.79
CA HIS A 68 -5.57 -2.27 -12.43
C HIS A 68 -6.22 -3.24 -11.45
N GLU A 69 -7.49 -3.58 -11.65
CA GLU A 69 -8.22 -4.49 -10.75
C GLU A 69 -7.57 -5.88 -10.69
N ASP A 70 -7.26 -6.48 -11.86
CA ASP A 70 -6.56 -7.78 -11.94
C ASP A 70 -5.26 -7.73 -11.13
N LEU A 71 -4.48 -6.64 -11.23
CA LEU A 71 -3.22 -6.49 -10.50
C LEU A 71 -3.44 -6.39 -8.98
N THR A 72 -4.40 -5.58 -8.54
CA THR A 72 -4.71 -5.40 -7.12
C THR A 72 -5.22 -6.69 -6.47
N ASP A 73 -6.03 -7.48 -7.20
CA ASP A 73 -6.47 -8.80 -6.74
C ASP A 73 -5.29 -9.76 -6.57
N ILE A 74 -4.33 -9.74 -7.50
CA ILE A 74 -3.13 -10.57 -7.43
C ILE A 74 -2.28 -10.16 -6.22
N LEU A 75 -2.13 -8.85 -5.98
CA LEU A 75 -1.36 -8.33 -4.85
C LEU A 75 -1.96 -8.72 -3.50
N ASP A 76 -3.29 -8.66 -3.35
CA ASP A 76 -3.97 -9.16 -2.15
C ASP A 76 -3.58 -10.61 -1.84
N HIS A 77 -3.65 -11.49 -2.84
CA HIS A 77 -3.28 -12.90 -2.66
C HIS A 77 -1.79 -13.10 -2.35
N ILE A 78 -0.91 -12.36 -3.03
CA ILE A 78 0.55 -12.42 -2.78
C ILE A 78 0.83 -12.02 -1.33
N ILE A 79 0.24 -10.92 -0.87
CA ILE A 79 0.49 -10.39 0.46
C ILE A 79 -0.09 -11.30 1.53
N ASP A 80 -1.31 -11.81 1.34
CA ASP A 80 -1.92 -12.73 2.31
C ASP A 80 -1.12 -14.04 2.45
N ALA A 81 -0.67 -14.62 1.33
CA ALA A 81 0.18 -15.81 1.33
C ALA A 81 1.55 -15.55 1.99
N ALA A 82 2.18 -14.43 1.66
CA ALA A 82 3.44 -14.00 2.26
C ALA A 82 3.31 -13.77 3.76
N ALA A 83 2.30 -13.02 4.17
CA ALA A 83 2.01 -12.69 5.56
C ALA A 83 1.72 -13.94 6.38
N SER A 84 0.95 -14.89 5.83
CA SER A 84 0.67 -16.18 6.46
C SER A 84 1.95 -16.98 6.71
N ALA A 85 2.88 -16.98 5.76
CA ALA A 85 4.15 -17.69 5.87
C ALA A 85 5.21 -17.01 6.76
N VAL A 86 5.18 -15.67 6.86
CA VAL A 86 6.22 -14.89 7.56
C VAL A 86 5.76 -14.42 8.94
N THR A 87 4.54 -13.90 9.05
CA THR A 87 4.00 -13.25 10.26
C THR A 87 2.89 -14.07 10.94
N GLY A 88 2.41 -15.10 10.25
CA GLY A 88 1.35 -16.01 10.70
C GLY A 88 -0.06 -15.44 10.61
N ALA A 89 -0.25 -14.17 10.20
CA ALA A 89 -1.57 -13.58 10.00
C ALA A 89 -1.53 -12.34 9.10
N ALA A 90 -2.53 -12.18 8.25
CA ALA A 90 -2.83 -10.96 7.51
C ALA A 90 -4.28 -10.57 7.72
N LYS A 91 -4.57 -9.27 7.64
CA LYS A 91 -5.93 -8.77 7.48
C LYS A 91 -5.92 -7.69 6.42
N SER A 92 -6.51 -8.01 5.26
CA SER A 92 -6.81 -7.01 4.23
C SER A 92 -7.95 -6.10 4.72
N LEU A 93 -7.73 -4.81 4.49
CA LEU A 93 -8.64 -3.69 4.68
C LEU A 93 -8.85 -2.95 3.35
N ARG A 94 -8.75 -3.68 2.23
CA ARG A 94 -9.13 -3.16 0.92
C ARG A 94 -10.54 -2.56 0.97
N HIS A 95 -10.75 -1.46 0.25
CA HIS A 95 -11.97 -0.65 0.28
C HIS A 95 -12.29 0.03 1.62
N THR A 96 -11.38 -0.04 2.60
CA THR A 96 -11.56 0.72 3.85
C THR A 96 -10.94 2.10 3.69
N ARG A 97 -11.75 3.13 3.97
CA ARG A 97 -11.28 4.51 4.00
C ARG A 97 -10.45 4.75 5.26
N LEU A 98 -9.20 5.12 5.06
CA LEU A 98 -8.27 5.50 6.12
C LEU A 98 -8.43 6.98 6.42
N ARG A 99 -8.69 7.29 7.69
CA ARG A 99 -8.81 8.67 8.16
C ARG A 99 -7.74 8.97 9.20
N GLY A 100 -7.14 10.14 9.11
CA GLY A 100 -6.40 10.73 10.22
C GLY A 100 -7.36 11.33 11.25
N PRO A 101 -6.88 11.63 12.47
CA PRO A 101 -7.73 12.20 13.54
C PRO A 101 -8.39 13.55 13.20
N ALA A 102 -7.83 14.28 12.24
CA ALA A 102 -8.33 15.59 11.81
C ALA A 102 -9.23 15.52 10.57
N ASP A 103 -9.44 14.35 9.99
CA ASP A 103 -10.25 14.21 8.78
C ASP A 103 -11.75 14.22 9.15
N PRO A 104 -12.59 15.03 8.49
CA PRO A 104 -14.04 14.96 8.59
C PRO A 104 -14.58 13.55 8.31
N PRO A 105 -15.70 13.14 8.94
CA PRO A 105 -16.37 11.89 8.61
C PRO A 105 -16.69 11.78 7.12
N GLY A 106 -16.55 10.58 6.56
CA GLY A 106 -16.75 10.34 5.13
C GLY A 106 -15.60 10.82 4.23
N THR A 107 -14.53 11.40 4.79
CA THR A 107 -13.31 11.77 4.07
C THR A 107 -12.13 10.91 4.47
N GLY A 108 -11.03 10.97 3.71
CA GLY A 108 -9.83 10.19 3.94
C GLY A 108 -9.29 9.53 2.67
N MET A 109 -8.30 8.67 2.87
CA MET A 109 -7.58 7.97 1.81
C MET A 109 -8.13 6.58 1.58
N GLU A 110 -8.30 6.20 0.33
CA GLU A 110 -8.64 4.82 -0.06
C GLU A 110 -7.47 4.20 -0.83
N PRO A 111 -6.66 3.37 -0.16
CA PRO A 111 -5.60 2.63 -0.84
C PRO A 111 -6.17 1.49 -1.67
N ASP A 112 -5.43 1.09 -2.70
CA ASP A 112 -5.79 -0.07 -3.52
C ASP A 112 -5.72 -1.37 -2.72
N CYS A 113 -4.71 -1.51 -1.87
CA CYS A 113 -4.66 -2.55 -0.85
C CYS A 113 -4.12 -1.99 0.48
N ALA A 114 -4.63 -2.51 1.60
CA ALA A 114 -4.22 -2.08 2.94
C ALA A 114 -4.20 -3.27 3.89
N PHE A 115 -3.18 -3.36 4.73
CA PHE A 115 -2.99 -4.52 5.61
C PHE A 115 -2.55 -4.17 7.02
N TYR A 116 -3.17 -4.87 7.97
CA TYR A 116 -2.50 -5.26 9.19
C TYR A 116 -1.85 -6.62 9.02
N LEU A 117 -0.67 -6.79 9.63
CA LEU A 117 0.13 -8.01 9.56
C LEU A 117 0.46 -8.53 10.97
N GLY A 118 0.69 -9.84 11.10
CA GLY A 118 1.11 -10.49 12.35
C GLY A 118 0.21 -10.19 13.54
N GLU A 119 0.79 -9.63 14.61
CA GLU A 119 0.06 -9.31 15.84
C GLU A 119 -1.02 -8.25 15.65
N ARG A 120 -0.78 -7.23 14.83
CA ARG A 120 -1.77 -6.19 14.53
C ARG A 120 -2.97 -6.77 13.80
N ALA A 121 -2.74 -7.73 12.89
CA ALA A 121 -3.83 -8.44 12.22
C ALA A 121 -4.69 -9.23 13.21
N ARG A 122 -4.06 -9.92 14.17
CA ARG A 122 -4.76 -10.67 15.22
C ARG A 122 -5.54 -9.74 16.15
N ALA A 123 -4.94 -8.63 16.57
CA ALA A 123 -5.58 -7.63 17.43
C ALA A 123 -6.78 -6.97 16.75
N TYR A 124 -6.68 -6.63 15.46
CA TYR A 124 -7.82 -6.12 14.70
C TYR A 124 -8.97 -7.14 14.63
N ARG A 125 -8.66 -8.42 14.38
CA ARG A 125 -9.69 -9.48 14.36
C ARG A 125 -10.36 -9.65 15.72
N ALA A 126 -9.62 -9.51 16.81
CA ALA A 126 -10.18 -9.53 18.16
C ALA A 126 -11.13 -8.34 18.39
N ALA A 127 -10.72 -7.13 18.02
CA ALA A 127 -11.56 -5.95 18.09
C ALA A 127 -12.84 -6.11 17.23
N LEU A 128 -12.72 -6.65 16.02
CA LEU A 128 -13.87 -6.93 15.16
C LEU A 128 -14.83 -7.95 15.77
N ALA A 129 -14.33 -8.93 16.53
CA ALA A 129 -15.17 -9.90 17.24
C ALA A 129 -15.95 -9.27 18.42
N GLU A 130 -15.47 -8.14 18.95
CA GLU A 130 -16.18 -7.32 19.95
C GLU A 130 -17.25 -6.41 19.31
N GLY A 131 -17.10 -6.10 18.02
CA GLY A 131 -18.07 -5.38 17.20
C GLY A 131 -17.45 -4.34 16.27
N GLU A 132 -18.26 -3.79 15.36
CA GLU A 132 -17.80 -2.80 14.35
C GLU A 132 -17.21 -1.55 15.00
N ALA A 133 -17.83 -1.03 16.06
CA ALA A 133 -17.32 0.15 16.77
C ALA A 133 -15.93 -0.06 17.38
N ALA A 134 -15.63 -1.29 17.86
CA ALA A 134 -14.31 -1.62 18.39
C ALA A 134 -13.27 -1.76 17.28
N ALA A 135 -13.64 -2.33 16.12
CA ALA A 135 -12.79 -2.38 14.93
C ALA A 135 -12.48 -0.98 14.38
N ASP A 136 -13.49 -0.11 14.27
CA ASP A 136 -13.33 1.27 13.83
C ASP A 136 -12.39 2.04 14.77
N ALA A 137 -12.62 1.91 16.08
CA ALA A 137 -11.77 2.54 17.08
C ALA A 137 -10.32 2.01 17.07
N PHE A 138 -10.13 0.73 16.71
CA PHE A 138 -8.78 0.17 16.50
C PHE A 138 -8.12 0.78 15.26
N LEU A 139 -8.87 0.88 14.15
CA LEU A 139 -8.39 1.43 12.89
C LEU A 139 -7.93 2.88 13.03
N GLU A 140 -8.68 3.70 13.77
CA GLU A 140 -8.34 5.11 14.02
C GLU A 140 -7.05 5.30 14.82
N ARG A 141 -6.74 4.37 15.74
CA ARG A 141 -5.59 4.50 16.66
C ARG A 141 -4.35 3.74 16.20
N THR A 142 -4.50 2.79 15.30
CA THR A 142 -3.43 1.85 14.95
C THR A 142 -3.02 2.03 13.50
N PRO A 143 -1.80 2.53 13.22
CA PRO A 143 -1.34 2.67 11.85
C PRO A 143 -1.17 1.31 11.15
N LEU A 144 -1.50 1.28 9.86
CA LEU A 144 -1.31 0.10 9.01
C LEU A 144 0.15 -0.31 8.89
N ASP A 145 0.37 -1.60 8.65
CA ASP A 145 1.71 -2.13 8.38
C ASP A 145 2.13 -1.92 6.94
N LEU A 146 1.20 -2.14 6.00
CA LEU A 146 1.46 -2.08 4.57
C LEU A 146 0.28 -1.46 3.83
N VAL A 147 0.59 -0.52 2.94
CA VAL A 147 -0.32 -0.02 1.90
C VAL A 147 0.26 -0.36 0.53
N VAL A 148 -0.60 -0.66 -0.43
CA VAL A 148 -0.21 -0.84 -1.81
C VAL A 148 -1.02 0.09 -2.69
N GLU A 149 -0.32 0.69 -3.64
CA GLU A 149 -0.90 1.57 -4.65
C GLU A 149 -0.42 1.10 -6.03
N ALA A 150 -1.38 0.69 -6.83
CA ALA A 150 -1.21 0.47 -8.24
C ALA A 150 -1.47 1.80 -8.97
N GLU A 151 -0.68 2.06 -10.00
CA GLU A 151 -0.94 3.15 -10.93
C GLU A 151 -0.85 4.56 -10.33
N ILE A 152 0.12 4.81 -9.44
CA ILE A 152 0.39 6.15 -8.93
C ILE A 152 0.75 7.09 -10.08
N THR A 153 -0.04 8.15 -10.24
CA THR A 153 0.22 9.24 -11.17
C THR A 153 0.98 10.38 -10.49
N ASN A 154 1.53 11.33 -11.26
CA ASN A 154 2.25 12.47 -10.68
C ASN A 154 1.34 13.36 -9.80
N SER A 155 0.04 13.42 -10.09
CA SER A 155 -0.93 14.13 -9.24
C SER A 155 -1.17 13.45 -7.88
N ASP A 156 -0.72 12.20 -7.72
CA ASP A 156 -0.77 11.44 -6.48
C ASP A 156 0.53 11.46 -5.67
N GLU A 157 1.54 12.28 -6.01
CA GLU A 157 2.80 12.33 -5.24
C GLU A 157 2.59 12.71 -3.76
N GLY A 158 1.63 13.60 -3.47
CA GLY A 158 1.26 13.96 -2.10
C GLY A 158 0.61 12.83 -1.30
N LYS A 159 0.09 11.79 -1.97
CA LYS A 159 -0.58 10.63 -1.35
C LYS A 159 0.36 9.87 -0.42
N ILE A 160 1.63 9.73 -0.82
CA ILE A 160 2.64 9.01 -0.03
C ILE A 160 2.95 9.76 1.28
N GLY A 161 3.05 11.08 1.23
CA GLY A 161 3.21 11.92 2.42
C GLY A 161 2.04 11.75 3.38
N ARG A 162 0.79 11.74 2.84
CA ARG A 162 -0.41 11.52 3.64
C ARG A 162 -0.39 10.18 4.39
N TYR A 163 0.01 9.09 3.72
CA TYR A 163 0.16 7.79 4.39
C TYR A 163 1.25 7.79 5.46
N ALA A 164 2.37 8.48 5.22
CA ALA A 164 3.42 8.63 6.24
C ALA A 164 2.89 9.39 7.48
N ASP A 165 2.06 10.41 7.29
CA ASP A 165 1.43 11.17 8.39
C ASP A 165 0.34 10.38 9.11
N MET A 166 -0.32 9.45 8.43
CA MET A 166 -1.19 8.44 9.06
C MET A 166 -0.39 7.34 9.80
N GLY A 167 0.95 7.38 9.74
CA GLY A 167 1.83 6.44 10.43
C GLY A 167 1.98 5.08 9.74
N VAL A 168 1.52 4.96 8.48
CA VAL A 168 1.75 3.74 7.68
C VAL A 168 3.25 3.46 7.64
N ARG A 169 3.64 2.19 7.83
CA ARG A 169 5.07 1.82 7.94
C ARG A 169 5.75 1.63 6.60
N GLU A 170 5.03 1.04 5.64
CA GLU A 170 5.57 0.66 4.35
C GLU A 170 4.52 0.87 3.27
N ILE A 171 4.94 1.35 2.10
CA ILE A 171 4.10 1.41 0.91
C ILE A 171 4.78 0.71 -0.26
N TRP A 172 4.01 -0.08 -0.99
CA TRP A 172 4.43 -0.64 -2.27
C TRP A 172 3.78 0.14 -3.39
N ARG A 173 4.60 0.61 -4.33
CA ARG A 173 4.15 1.33 -5.53
C ARG A 173 4.33 0.43 -6.73
N LEU A 174 3.27 0.25 -7.48
CA LEU A 174 3.31 -0.49 -8.74
C LEU A 174 2.87 0.42 -9.87
N HIS A 175 3.68 0.54 -10.92
CA HIS A 175 3.32 1.35 -12.07
C HIS A 175 3.73 0.66 -13.36
N GLY A 176 2.87 0.76 -14.36
CA GLY A 176 3.19 0.33 -15.71
C GLY A 176 4.21 1.29 -16.33
N ARG A 177 5.11 0.75 -17.14
CA ARG A 177 5.84 1.61 -18.06
C ARG A 177 4.92 1.97 -19.22
N LYS A 178 4.74 3.27 -19.47
CA LYS A 178 3.85 3.78 -20.52
C LYS A 178 4.15 3.13 -21.87
N GLY A 179 3.13 2.53 -22.48
CA GLY A 179 3.24 1.86 -23.79
C GLY A 179 3.87 0.46 -23.76
N THR A 180 4.17 -0.11 -22.58
CA THR A 180 4.64 -1.49 -22.46
C THR A 180 3.80 -2.27 -21.44
N ARG A 181 4.00 -3.59 -21.37
CA ARG A 181 3.42 -4.45 -20.33
C ARG A 181 4.30 -4.58 -19.09
N GLU A 182 5.43 -3.88 -19.07
CA GLU A 182 6.47 -3.96 -18.04
C GLU A 182 5.98 -3.27 -16.76
N LEU A 183 6.06 -4.00 -15.64
CA LEU A 183 5.66 -3.52 -14.33
C LEU A 183 6.90 -3.11 -13.53
N ARG A 184 6.88 -1.88 -13.01
CA ARG A 184 7.84 -1.42 -12.02
C ARG A 184 7.21 -1.54 -10.64
N VAL A 185 8.01 -2.04 -9.71
CA VAL A 185 7.63 -2.24 -8.31
C VAL A 185 8.69 -1.55 -7.46
N GLU A 186 8.24 -0.71 -6.53
CA GLU A 186 9.10 0.03 -5.60
C GLU A 186 8.54 -0.14 -4.19
N PHE A 187 9.41 -0.40 -3.22
CA PHE A 187 9.03 -0.42 -1.81
C PHE A 187 9.60 0.80 -1.14
N LEU A 188 8.77 1.52 -0.38
CA LEU A 188 9.19 2.68 0.38
C LEU A 188 8.87 2.46 1.87
N ALA A 189 9.88 2.63 2.71
CA ALA A 189 9.68 2.81 4.14
C ALA A 189 9.19 4.23 4.41
N LEU A 190 8.16 4.34 5.23
CA LEU A 190 7.50 5.59 5.56
C LEU A 190 7.72 5.95 7.03
N ARG A 191 7.87 7.25 7.28
CA ARG A 191 7.92 7.84 8.61
C ARG A 191 7.43 9.28 8.52
N SER A 192 6.45 9.65 9.33
CA SER A 192 5.89 11.01 9.35
C SER A 192 7.00 12.06 9.51
N GLY A 193 6.83 13.18 8.80
CA GLY A 193 7.78 14.30 8.80
C GLY A 193 9.11 14.02 8.07
N THR A 194 9.27 12.87 7.41
CA THR A 194 10.47 12.54 6.65
C THR A 194 10.15 12.13 5.22
N LYS A 195 11.10 12.33 4.30
CA LYS A 195 10.95 11.87 2.92
C LYS A 195 10.87 10.33 2.90
N PRO A 196 9.95 9.74 2.12
CA PRO A 196 9.91 8.29 1.89
C PRO A 196 11.28 7.77 1.45
N ARG A 197 11.68 6.62 2.00
CA ARG A 197 12.97 6.00 1.70
C ARG A 197 12.76 4.68 0.98
N GLU A 198 13.34 4.56 -0.21
CA GLU A 198 13.32 3.29 -0.93
C GLU A 198 14.04 2.19 -0.14
N ILE A 199 13.46 0.99 -0.15
CA ILE A 199 13.99 -0.20 0.51
C ILE A 199 14.10 -1.34 -0.49
N ALA A 200 15.22 -2.06 -0.46
CA ALA A 200 15.46 -3.19 -1.35
C ALA A 200 14.62 -4.43 -1.01
N ALA A 201 14.06 -4.47 0.21
CA ALA A 201 13.25 -5.57 0.70
C ALA A 201 12.26 -5.09 1.76
N SER A 202 11.11 -5.73 1.83
CA SER A 202 10.03 -5.42 2.78
C SER A 202 10.47 -5.64 4.21
N ALA A 203 10.31 -4.61 5.04
CA ALA A 203 10.58 -4.68 6.46
C ALA A 203 9.44 -5.35 7.23
N VAL A 204 8.23 -5.37 6.66
CA VAL A 204 7.03 -5.94 7.29
C VAL A 204 6.69 -7.35 6.81
N LEU A 205 7.24 -7.79 5.67
CA LEU A 205 7.05 -9.13 5.10
C LEU A 205 8.37 -9.90 4.92
N GLY A 206 9.26 -9.80 5.91
CA GLY A 206 10.38 -10.75 6.06
C GLY A 206 11.37 -10.76 4.89
N GLY A 207 11.60 -9.62 4.25
CA GLY A 207 12.63 -9.48 3.23
C GLY A 207 12.22 -9.88 1.81
N ILE A 208 10.92 -9.98 1.52
CA ILE A 208 10.41 -10.01 0.12
C ILE A 208 10.96 -8.81 -0.63
N THR A 209 11.38 -8.98 -1.88
CA THR A 209 11.91 -7.89 -2.71
C THR A 209 10.91 -7.41 -3.76
N PRO A 210 11.12 -6.23 -4.37
CA PRO A 210 10.33 -5.81 -5.53
C PRO A 210 10.37 -6.80 -6.71
N ASP A 211 11.51 -7.47 -6.93
CA ASP A 211 11.66 -8.51 -7.95
C ASP A 211 10.80 -9.75 -7.64
N ASP A 212 10.71 -10.14 -6.36
CA ASP A 212 9.87 -11.25 -5.91
C ASP A 212 8.39 -10.97 -6.23
N VAL A 213 7.92 -9.74 -6.04
CA VAL A 213 6.56 -9.31 -6.41
C VAL A 213 6.37 -9.27 -7.92
N ARG A 214 7.36 -8.78 -8.68
CA ARG A 214 7.30 -8.78 -10.14
C ARG A 214 7.23 -10.20 -10.71
N GLU A 215 8.09 -11.11 -10.23
CA GLU A 215 8.08 -12.54 -10.57
C GLU A 215 6.72 -13.16 -10.27
N ALA A 216 6.14 -12.87 -9.10
CA ALA A 216 4.82 -13.35 -8.73
C ALA A 216 3.73 -12.81 -9.68
N VAL A 217 3.67 -11.51 -9.93
CA VAL A 217 2.67 -10.92 -10.83
C VAL A 217 2.80 -11.45 -12.26
N ASP A 218 4.01 -11.57 -12.80
CA ASP A 218 4.26 -12.11 -14.14
C ASP A 218 3.90 -13.61 -14.22
N GLY A 219 4.31 -14.39 -13.22
CA GLY A 219 3.93 -15.81 -13.12
C GLY A 219 2.42 -15.99 -13.00
N VAL A 220 1.75 -15.11 -12.26
CA VAL A 220 0.29 -15.12 -12.08
C VAL A 220 -0.45 -14.74 -13.36
N ARG A 221 0.04 -13.77 -14.14
CA ARG A 221 -0.49 -13.44 -15.47
C ARG A 221 -0.44 -14.62 -16.43
N LEU A 222 0.51 -15.53 -16.23
CA LEU A 222 0.69 -16.75 -17.02
C LEU A 222 -0.01 -17.98 -16.41
N SER A 223 -0.56 -17.89 -15.19
CA SER A 223 -1.16 -19.01 -14.44
C SER A 223 -2.69 -18.87 -14.31
N VAL A 224 -3.41 -19.98 -14.44
CA VAL A 224 -4.87 -19.98 -14.65
C VAL A 224 -5.67 -20.08 -13.35
N THR A 225 -5.09 -20.57 -12.24
CA THR A 225 -5.84 -20.81 -10.98
C THR A 225 -5.27 -20.06 -9.77
N ILE A 226 -6.12 -19.75 -8.78
CA ILE A 226 -5.73 -19.09 -7.50
C ILE A 226 -4.72 -19.94 -6.71
N GLU A 227 -4.82 -21.26 -6.78
CA GLU A 227 -3.94 -22.17 -6.03
C GLU A 227 -2.50 -22.13 -6.56
N GLU A 228 -2.32 -22.16 -7.89
CA GLU A 228 -1.00 -22.05 -8.53
C GLU A 228 -0.32 -20.71 -8.19
N ARG A 229 -1.12 -19.64 -8.12
CA ARG A 229 -0.68 -18.29 -7.72
C ARG A 229 -0.14 -18.29 -6.29
N THR A 230 -0.91 -18.85 -5.35
CA THR A 230 -0.51 -18.99 -3.94
C THR A 230 0.75 -19.84 -3.78
N GLN A 231 0.87 -20.94 -4.53
CA GLN A 231 2.06 -21.80 -4.50
C GLN A 231 3.30 -21.10 -5.07
N ALA A 232 3.18 -20.30 -6.13
CA ALA A 232 4.28 -19.51 -6.68
C ALA A 232 4.85 -18.55 -5.63
N VAL A 233 3.97 -17.81 -4.94
CA VAL A 233 4.36 -16.89 -3.86
C VAL A 233 5.00 -17.63 -2.70
N ALA A 234 4.40 -18.74 -2.27
CA ALA A 234 4.96 -19.56 -1.19
C ALA A 234 6.37 -20.07 -1.52
N ARG A 235 6.67 -20.41 -2.79
CA ARG A 235 8.02 -20.80 -3.21
C ARG A 235 9.01 -19.66 -3.05
N ILE A 236 8.65 -18.44 -3.45
CA ILE A 236 9.51 -17.26 -3.34
C ILE A 236 9.82 -16.96 -1.87
N VAL A 237 8.79 -16.97 -1.01
CA VAL A 237 8.95 -16.77 0.44
C VAL A 237 9.83 -17.84 1.07
N ARG A 238 9.58 -19.13 0.77
CA ARG A 238 10.41 -20.24 1.28
C ARG A 238 11.86 -20.15 0.80
N ARG A 239 12.09 -19.75 -0.45
CA ARG A 239 13.44 -19.52 -1.01
C ARG A 239 14.17 -18.47 -0.19
N ARG A 240 13.52 -17.34 0.12
CA ARG A 240 14.11 -16.26 0.93
C ARG A 240 14.36 -16.67 2.37
N GLN A 241 13.40 -17.34 3.02
CA GLN A 241 13.59 -17.84 4.39
C GLN A 241 14.80 -18.79 4.50
N ARG A 242 15.00 -19.68 3.52
CA ARG A 242 16.16 -20.60 3.49
C ARG A 242 17.49 -19.87 3.31
N THR A 243 17.53 -18.85 2.45
CA THR A 243 18.74 -18.03 2.27
C THR A 243 19.08 -17.24 3.55
N SER A 244 18.07 -16.69 4.22
CA SER A 244 18.27 -15.96 5.49
C SER A 244 18.78 -16.85 6.64
N VAL A 245 18.39 -18.13 6.66
CA VAL A 245 18.93 -19.11 7.61
C VAL A 245 20.40 -19.44 7.29
N ARG A 246 20.74 -19.70 6.02
CA ARG A 246 22.13 -20.00 5.61
C ARG A 246 23.09 -18.85 5.90
N VAL A 247 22.70 -17.60 5.64
CA VAL A 247 23.53 -16.43 5.95
C VAL A 247 23.77 -16.27 7.46
N ARG A 248 22.82 -16.70 8.31
CA ARG A 248 23.01 -16.71 9.78
C ARG A 248 23.91 -17.84 10.25
N GLU A 249 23.90 -18.99 9.59
CA GLU A 249 24.79 -20.11 9.90
C GLU A 249 26.24 -19.86 9.46
N GLU A 250 26.44 -19.09 8.38
CA GLU A 250 27.77 -18.70 7.88
C GLU A 250 28.37 -17.48 8.61
N ALA A 251 27.55 -16.70 9.31
CA ALA A 251 28.03 -15.63 10.17
C ALA A 251 28.76 -16.24 11.39
N THR A 252 30.09 -16.25 11.33
CA THR A 252 30.96 -16.78 12.38
C THR A 252 30.54 -16.20 13.73
N PRO A 253 30.25 -17.01 14.77
CA PRO A 253 29.91 -16.48 16.07
C PRO A 253 31.13 -15.72 16.57
N TYR A 254 30.91 -14.44 16.80
CA TYR A 254 31.80 -13.45 17.41
C TYR A 254 33.04 -14.09 18.07
N ALA A 255 34.21 -13.91 17.47
CA ALA A 255 35.47 -14.28 18.09
C ALA A 255 35.51 -13.63 19.48
N ALA A 256 35.53 -14.48 20.52
CA ALA A 256 35.57 -14.05 21.90
C ALA A 256 36.69 -13.02 22.08
N ARG A 257 36.32 -11.83 22.60
CA ARG A 257 37.31 -10.81 22.97
C ARG A 257 38.32 -11.45 23.94
N PRO A 258 39.63 -11.32 23.71
CA PRO A 258 40.61 -11.81 24.68
C PRO A 258 40.42 -11.05 26.00
N THR A 259 40.28 -11.81 27.06
CA THR A 259 40.19 -11.34 28.45
C THR A 259 41.45 -10.56 28.80
N SER A 260 41.29 -9.28 29.12
CA SER A 260 42.37 -8.44 29.65
C SER A 260 42.76 -8.94 31.04
N ALA A 261 44.03 -9.33 31.19
CA ALA A 261 44.65 -9.72 32.46
C ALA A 261 44.66 -8.55 33.47
N PRO A 262 44.67 -8.83 34.79
CA PRO A 262 44.62 -7.78 35.80
C PRO A 262 45.98 -7.08 35.92
N HIS A 263 45.95 -5.74 35.92
CA HIS A 263 47.10 -4.92 36.29
C HIS A 263 47.42 -5.13 37.78
N ALA A 264 48.57 -5.73 38.06
CA ALA A 264 49.24 -5.59 39.34
C ALA A 264 50.05 -4.29 39.34
N ARG A 265 49.71 -3.39 40.27
CA ARG A 265 50.62 -2.54 41.04
C ARG A 265 49.86 -1.86 42.17
#